data_AF-A0A3N4LF10-F1
#
_entry.id   AF-A0A3N4LF10-F1
#
_cell.length_a   1.000
_cell.length_b   1.000
_cell.length_c   1.000
_cell.angle_alpha   90.00
_cell.angle_beta   90.00
_cell.angle_gamma   90.00
#
_symmetry.space_group_name_H-M   'P 1'
#
loop_
_entity.id
_entity.type
_entity.pdbx_description
1 polymer ?
#
loop_
_entity_poly.entity_id
_entity_poly.type
_entity_poly.pdbx_seq_one_letter_code
_entity_poly.pdbx_strand_id
1 'polypeptide(L)'
;MKFSACITTIIATLATSVQCHSWVQSLEVVGPIQNVSRVLRDPTTPHPGLGYIRAYPARVDALASNTILFPDTAFACMPQQRTQTQDAAFVRLKASPGDIVQGNYTENGHVTLPAVGQLSSGTVYWYGTSQPKVDEKLADVMQWTSDCTGGDGRGCLLSTAPFDDGTCVEKFNDPAGRTPEGILRHQQTPDGLPCASTFTIPKNVKAGSLYTVYWAWDYSEHLGPENPDPKVAKEWYSSCMDIEMVARGSQRLVRSAKFRL
;
A
#
# COMPACT_ATOMS: atom_id res chain seq x y z
N MET A 1 25.03 58.41 -25.60
CA MET A 1 24.38 58.34 -24.27
C MET A 1 23.68 57.00 -24.14
N LYS A 2 23.81 56.36 -22.98
CA LYS A 2 23.65 54.93 -22.72
C LYS A 2 22.19 54.46 -22.86
N PHE A 3 21.95 53.42 -23.67
CA PHE A 3 20.73 52.61 -23.59
C PHE A 3 20.89 51.62 -22.44
N SER A 4 20.10 51.78 -21.38
CA SER A 4 20.03 50.84 -20.26
C SER A 4 18.85 49.90 -20.50
N ALA A 5 19.13 48.73 -21.07
CA ALA A 5 18.15 47.65 -21.15
C ALA A 5 18.17 46.91 -19.80
N CYS A 6 17.11 47.09 -18.99
CA CYS A 6 16.84 46.21 -17.86
C CYS A 6 16.43 44.84 -18.41
N ILE A 7 17.39 43.91 -18.46
CA ILE A 7 17.11 42.49 -18.69
C ILE A 7 16.57 41.95 -17.36
N THR A 8 15.25 41.86 -17.24
CA THR A 8 14.62 41.12 -16.15
C THR A 8 14.71 39.63 -16.48
N THR A 9 15.72 38.96 -15.94
CA THR A 9 15.87 37.51 -16.05
C THR A 9 14.73 36.84 -15.31
N ILE A 10 13.75 36.29 -16.04
CA ILE A 10 12.75 35.39 -15.48
C ILE A 10 13.48 34.07 -15.18
N ILE A 11 13.82 33.86 -13.91
CA ILE A 11 14.28 32.55 -13.43
C ILE A 11 13.04 31.64 -13.45
N ALA A 12 12.92 30.83 -14.50
CA ALA A 12 11.99 29.71 -14.51
C ALA A 12 12.50 28.70 -13.48
N THR A 13 11.89 28.71 -12.29
CA THR A 13 12.04 27.61 -11.34
C THR A 13 11.49 26.36 -12.01
N LEU A 14 12.40 25.52 -12.49
CA LEU A 14 12.12 24.13 -12.79
C LEU A 14 11.69 23.50 -11.47
N ALA A 15 10.37 23.47 -11.21
CA ALA A 15 9.81 22.60 -10.20
C ALA A 15 10.20 21.18 -10.61
N THR A 16 11.21 20.62 -9.95
CA THR A 16 11.49 19.19 -10.02
C THR A 16 10.28 18.52 -9.40
N SER A 17 9.33 18.10 -10.24
CA SER A 17 8.26 17.23 -9.82
C SER A 17 8.95 15.98 -9.26
N VAL A 18 8.91 15.80 -7.95
CA VAL A 18 9.21 14.50 -7.37
C VAL A 18 8.20 13.57 -8.04
N GLN A 19 8.69 12.60 -8.80
CA GLN A 19 7.82 11.62 -9.43
C GLN A 19 7.41 10.66 -8.32
N CYS A 20 6.43 11.14 -7.58
CA CYS A 20 5.85 10.54 -6.41
C CYS A 20 4.94 9.39 -6.84
N HIS A 21 5.15 8.20 -6.29
CA HIS A 21 4.25 7.05 -6.45
C HIS A 21 4.33 6.11 -5.25
N SER A 22 3.27 5.37 -4.93
CA SER A 22 3.38 4.26 -3.97
C SER A 22 2.39 3.14 -4.31
N TRP A 23 2.64 1.97 -3.72
CA TRP A 23 1.81 0.76 -3.79
C TRP A 23 2.24 -0.23 -2.71
N VAL A 24 1.37 -1.19 -2.42
CA VAL A 24 1.69 -2.27 -1.48
C VAL A 24 2.68 -3.25 -2.09
N GLN A 25 3.83 -3.41 -1.43
CA GLN A 25 4.91 -4.29 -1.88
C GLN A 25 4.80 -5.69 -1.32
N SER A 26 4.29 -5.83 -0.09
CA SER A 26 4.05 -7.13 0.52
C SER A 26 2.97 -7.05 1.60
N LEU A 27 2.41 -8.21 1.93
CA LEU A 27 1.54 -8.41 3.07
C LEU A 27 2.07 -9.52 3.96
N GLU A 28 1.86 -9.43 5.26
CA GLU A 28 2.16 -10.50 6.20
C GLU A 28 1.16 -10.54 7.37
N VAL A 29 0.99 -11.71 7.97
CA VAL A 29 0.16 -11.86 9.17
C VAL A 29 0.99 -11.52 10.41
N VAL A 30 0.51 -10.55 11.19
CA VAL A 30 1.17 -10.06 12.43
C VAL A 30 0.38 -10.38 13.71
N GLY A 31 -0.86 -10.88 13.60
CA GLY A 31 -1.67 -11.27 14.76
C GLY A 31 -3.01 -11.91 14.38
N PRO A 32 -3.86 -12.31 15.35
CA PRO A 32 -3.52 -12.66 16.72
C PRO A 32 -2.91 -14.08 16.75
N ILE A 33 -1.65 -14.17 17.18
CA ILE A 33 -0.90 -15.42 17.16
C ILE A 33 -1.24 -16.27 18.39
N GLN A 34 -2.01 -17.35 18.19
CA GLN A 34 -1.88 -18.58 18.96
C GLN A 34 -1.75 -19.74 17.95
N ASN A 35 -0.52 -20.22 17.73
CA ASN A 35 -0.11 -21.37 16.91
C ASN A 35 -0.18 -21.27 15.35
N VAL A 36 -0.31 -20.08 14.76
CA VAL A 36 -0.43 -19.93 13.27
C VAL A 36 0.88 -19.49 12.59
N SER A 37 1.85 -18.92 13.32
CA SER A 37 3.05 -18.27 12.78
C SER A 37 4.10 -19.19 12.14
N ARG A 38 4.05 -20.50 12.38
CA ARG A 38 4.92 -21.48 11.70
C ARG A 38 4.30 -22.09 10.44
N VAL A 39 2.98 -21.93 10.24
CA VAL A 39 2.22 -22.70 9.24
C VAL A 39 1.98 -21.88 7.96
N LEU A 40 1.96 -20.54 8.05
CA LEU A 40 1.76 -19.66 6.89
C LEU A 40 3.05 -19.35 6.11
N ARG A 41 4.22 -19.71 6.67
CA ARG A 41 5.51 -19.60 6.00
C ARG A 41 5.78 -20.88 5.23
N ASP A 42 5.30 -20.97 3.99
CA ASP A 42 5.66 -22.07 3.09
C ASP A 42 7.14 -21.94 2.70
N PRO A 43 8.03 -22.81 3.18
CA PRO A 43 9.46 -22.70 2.93
C PRO A 43 9.84 -22.98 1.47
N THR A 44 8.89 -23.48 0.66
CA THR A 44 9.11 -23.72 -0.77
C THR A 44 8.86 -22.49 -1.64
N THR A 45 8.24 -21.45 -1.06
CA THR A 45 8.07 -20.17 -1.75
C THR A 45 9.33 -19.31 -1.64
N PRO A 46 9.67 -18.51 -2.67
CA PRO A 46 10.84 -17.62 -2.60
C PRO A 46 10.83 -16.66 -1.41
N HIS A 47 9.65 -16.33 -0.89
CA HIS A 47 9.44 -15.40 0.22
C HIS A 47 8.45 -15.96 1.27
N PRO A 48 8.89 -16.87 2.14
CA PRO A 48 8.00 -17.59 3.05
C PRO A 48 7.21 -16.68 4.01
N GLY A 49 5.88 -16.71 3.86
CA GLY A 49 4.94 -15.98 4.73
C GLY A 49 4.57 -14.59 4.24
N LEU A 50 5.11 -14.17 3.09
CA LEU A 50 4.69 -12.94 2.44
C LEU A 50 3.63 -13.23 1.38
N GLY A 51 2.68 -12.31 1.24
CA GLY A 51 1.82 -12.21 0.08
C GLY A 51 2.09 -10.93 -0.71
N TYR A 52 1.58 -10.88 -1.94
CA TYR A 52 1.82 -9.78 -2.87
C TYR A 52 0.52 -9.29 -3.51
N ILE A 53 0.55 -8.07 -4.05
CA ILE A 53 -0.51 -7.55 -4.90
C ILE A 53 -0.68 -8.41 -6.16
N ARG A 54 -1.85 -8.31 -6.79
CA ARG A 54 -2.10 -8.94 -8.09
C ARG A 54 -1.06 -8.45 -9.11
N ALA A 55 -0.66 -9.34 -10.01
CA ALA A 55 0.30 -9.04 -11.09
C ALA A 55 1.56 -8.29 -10.61
N TYR A 56 2.10 -8.63 -9.42
CA TYR A 56 3.24 -7.95 -8.83
C TYR A 56 4.45 -7.90 -9.78
N PRO A 57 4.93 -6.72 -10.19
CA PRO A 57 5.93 -6.60 -11.25
C PRO A 57 7.36 -6.55 -10.71
N ALA A 58 7.64 -7.23 -9.58
CA ALA A 58 8.96 -7.24 -8.95
C ALA A 58 9.56 -5.83 -8.71
N ARG A 59 8.74 -4.88 -8.23
CA ARG A 59 9.13 -3.48 -7.93
C ARG A 59 9.44 -2.60 -9.17
N VAL A 60 8.65 -2.74 -10.23
CA VAL A 60 8.66 -1.81 -11.36
C VAL A 60 7.51 -0.82 -11.22
N ASP A 61 7.84 0.44 -10.92
CA ASP A 61 6.89 1.50 -10.53
C ASP A 61 5.75 1.68 -11.53
N ALA A 62 6.08 1.82 -12.82
CA ALA A 62 5.12 2.02 -13.91
C ALA A 62 4.12 0.85 -14.09
N LEU A 63 4.40 -0.30 -13.49
CA LEU A 63 3.58 -1.51 -13.59
C LEU A 63 2.87 -1.83 -12.27
N ALA A 64 3.16 -1.12 -11.18
CA ALA A 64 2.63 -1.40 -9.85
C ALA A 64 1.80 -0.24 -9.29
N SER A 65 2.16 1.01 -9.59
CA SER A 65 1.49 2.17 -9.05
C SER A 65 0.27 2.55 -9.86
N ASN A 66 -0.88 2.62 -9.19
CA ASN A 66 -2.12 3.12 -9.77
C ASN A 66 -2.41 4.54 -9.25
N THR A 67 -1.82 5.54 -9.89
CA THR A 67 -2.10 6.96 -9.59
C THR A 67 -3.49 7.34 -10.10
N ILE A 68 -4.29 7.95 -9.24
CA ILE A 68 -5.69 8.32 -9.48
C ILE A 68 -5.87 9.80 -9.17
N LEU A 69 -6.13 10.59 -10.22
CA LEU A 69 -6.42 12.03 -10.11
C LEU A 69 -7.93 12.33 -10.15
N PHE A 70 -8.73 11.33 -10.50
CA PHE A 70 -10.20 11.45 -10.63
C PHE A 70 -10.88 10.27 -9.93
N PRO A 71 -10.83 10.21 -8.58
CA PRO A 71 -11.33 9.05 -7.81
C PRO A 71 -12.81 8.76 -8.06
N ASP A 72 -13.60 9.77 -8.45
CA ASP A 72 -15.03 9.66 -8.74
C ASP A 72 -15.35 8.77 -9.95
N THR A 73 -14.41 8.58 -10.88
CA THR A 73 -14.63 7.79 -12.13
C THR A 73 -13.60 6.68 -12.34
N ALA A 74 -12.48 6.73 -11.63
CA ALA A 74 -11.40 5.77 -11.73
C ALA A 74 -11.78 4.38 -11.19
N PHE A 75 -11.11 3.37 -11.73
CA PHE A 75 -11.17 2.01 -11.20
C PHE A 75 -10.29 1.90 -9.95
N ALA A 76 -10.74 1.14 -8.96
CA ALA A 76 -9.97 0.87 -7.75
C ALA A 76 -8.69 0.06 -8.05
N CYS A 77 -8.72 -0.78 -9.09
CA CYS A 77 -7.57 -1.54 -9.55
C CYS A 77 -7.05 -1.03 -10.89
N MET A 78 -5.73 -0.95 -11.03
CA MET A 78 -5.10 -0.77 -12.34
C MET A 78 -5.42 -1.96 -13.26
N PRO A 79 -5.30 -1.81 -14.59
CA PRO A 79 -5.78 -2.81 -15.55
C PRO A 79 -5.33 -4.25 -15.27
N GLN A 80 -4.06 -4.46 -14.92
CA GLN A 80 -3.46 -5.77 -14.66
C GLN A 80 -3.90 -6.38 -13.33
N GLN A 81 -4.46 -5.58 -12.43
CA GLN A 81 -4.92 -5.99 -11.10
C GLN A 81 -6.44 -6.18 -11.01
N ARG A 82 -7.18 -6.08 -12.13
CA ARG A 82 -8.65 -6.17 -12.11
C ARG A 82 -9.18 -7.60 -11.95
N THR A 83 -8.40 -8.60 -12.35
CA THR A 83 -8.75 -10.01 -12.18
C THR A 83 -7.97 -10.61 -11.02
N GLN A 84 -8.55 -11.61 -10.35
CA GLN A 84 -7.93 -12.32 -9.22
C GLN A 84 -6.84 -13.29 -9.68
N THR A 85 -5.92 -12.84 -10.52
CA THR A 85 -4.81 -13.64 -11.07
C THR A 85 -3.54 -13.37 -10.28
N GLN A 86 -2.79 -14.41 -9.94
CA GLN A 86 -1.56 -14.32 -9.18
C GLN A 86 -0.42 -15.06 -9.89
N ASP A 87 0.77 -14.48 -9.83
CA ASP A 87 2.00 -15.12 -10.28
C ASP A 87 2.44 -16.22 -9.29
N ALA A 88 3.08 -17.29 -9.80
CA ALA A 88 3.58 -18.37 -8.97
C ALA A 88 4.80 -17.97 -8.12
N ALA A 89 5.62 -17.03 -8.59
CA ALA A 89 6.77 -16.50 -7.86
C ALA A 89 6.36 -15.52 -6.76
N PHE A 90 5.23 -14.83 -6.94
CA PHE A 90 4.70 -13.84 -6.00
C PHE A 90 3.32 -14.26 -5.54
N VAL A 91 3.26 -15.14 -4.53
CA VAL A 91 2.03 -15.80 -4.10
C VAL A 91 1.07 -14.85 -3.35
N ARG A 92 -0.20 -15.28 -3.23
CA ARG A 92 -1.18 -14.63 -2.34
C ARG A 92 -0.78 -14.85 -0.89
N LEU A 93 -1.14 -13.91 -0.02
CA LEU A 93 -1.02 -14.14 1.42
C LEU A 93 -2.01 -15.24 1.81
N LYS A 94 -1.56 -16.21 2.62
CA LYS A 94 -2.45 -17.14 3.31
C LYS A 94 -2.75 -16.59 4.70
N ALA A 95 -4.02 -16.46 5.06
CA ALA A 95 -4.43 -15.97 6.37
C ALA A 95 -5.78 -16.57 6.80
N SER A 96 -6.08 -16.53 8.11
CA SER A 96 -7.35 -17.01 8.66
C SER A 96 -8.31 -15.84 8.96
N PRO A 97 -9.63 -16.08 9.01
CA PRO A 97 -10.58 -15.07 9.48
C PRO A 97 -10.21 -14.57 10.89
N GLY A 98 -10.25 -13.26 11.09
CA GLY A 98 -9.85 -12.60 12.33
C GLY A 98 -8.34 -12.39 12.51
N ASP A 99 -7.52 -12.73 11.52
CA ASP A 99 -6.09 -12.40 11.54
C ASP A 99 -5.88 -10.90 11.24
N ILE A 100 -4.86 -10.33 11.87
CA ILE A 100 -4.32 -8.99 11.66
C ILE A 100 -3.23 -9.11 10.60
N VAL A 101 -3.41 -8.40 9.51
CA VAL A 101 -2.49 -8.34 8.37
C VAL A 101 -1.84 -6.98 8.36
N GLN A 102 -0.53 -6.95 8.16
CA GLN A 102 0.24 -5.75 7.86
C GLN A 102 0.49 -5.69 6.36
N GLY A 103 0.21 -4.54 5.75
CA GLY A 103 0.68 -4.20 4.42
C GLY A 103 1.90 -3.31 4.50
N ASN A 104 2.94 -3.62 3.74
CA ASN A 104 4.19 -2.86 3.66
C ASN A 104 4.28 -2.15 2.31
N TYR A 105 4.65 -0.87 2.31
CA TYR A 105 4.77 -0.01 1.13
C TYR A 105 5.93 0.97 1.29
N THR A 106 6.51 1.40 0.18
CA THR A 106 7.60 2.38 0.17
C THR A 106 7.08 3.81 0.16
N GLU A 107 7.74 4.70 0.88
CA GLU A 107 7.38 6.12 0.85
C GLU A 107 7.70 6.79 -0.49
N ASN A 108 8.66 6.28 -1.28
CA ASN A 108 9.12 6.85 -2.55
C ASN A 108 9.26 8.38 -2.51
N GLY A 109 9.90 8.87 -1.44
CA GLY A 109 10.14 10.29 -1.21
C GLY A 109 8.99 11.09 -0.58
N HIS A 110 7.78 10.57 -0.42
CA HIS A 110 6.66 11.35 0.15
C HIS A 110 6.80 11.63 1.66
N VAL A 111 7.80 11.06 2.33
CA VAL A 111 8.04 11.23 3.76
C VAL A 111 9.38 11.91 4.01
N THR A 112 10.46 11.41 3.39
CA THR A 112 11.81 11.90 3.64
C THR A 112 12.37 12.84 2.56
N LEU A 113 11.75 12.90 1.37
CA LEU A 113 11.99 13.91 0.32
C LEU A 113 10.67 14.64 -0.05
N PRO A 114 9.88 15.09 0.94
CA PRO A 114 8.54 15.59 0.69
C PRO A 114 8.55 16.83 -0.21
N ALA A 115 7.43 17.06 -0.90
CA ALA A 115 7.23 18.30 -1.63
C ALA A 115 7.36 19.51 -0.69
N VAL A 116 7.86 20.63 -1.22
CA VAL A 116 7.97 21.87 -0.45
C VAL A 116 6.58 22.29 0.05
N GLY A 117 6.47 22.48 1.36
CA GLY A 117 5.19 22.86 1.99
C GLY A 117 4.27 21.68 2.30
N GLN A 118 4.75 20.43 2.23
CA GLN A 118 3.97 19.27 2.65
C GLN A 118 3.61 19.36 4.16
N LEU A 119 2.31 19.26 4.45
CA LEU A 119 1.71 19.32 5.78
C LEU A 119 1.20 17.95 6.27
N SER A 120 0.99 16.99 5.35
CA SER A 120 0.45 15.67 5.66
C SER A 120 1.09 14.59 4.80
N SER A 121 1.27 13.39 5.35
CA SER A 121 1.64 12.17 4.58
C SER A 121 0.43 11.51 3.93
N GLY A 122 -0.79 12.00 4.21
CA GLY A 122 -2.03 11.44 3.70
C GLY A 122 -2.56 10.28 4.54
N THR A 123 -3.72 9.76 4.13
CA THR A 123 -4.45 8.72 4.86
C THR A 123 -4.58 7.46 4.01
N VAL A 124 -4.22 6.32 4.60
CA VAL A 124 -4.42 5.00 4.03
C VAL A 124 -5.75 4.43 4.52
N TYR A 125 -6.48 3.84 3.59
CA TYR A 125 -7.72 3.12 3.79
C TYR A 125 -7.55 1.68 3.29
N TRP A 126 -7.91 0.73 4.14
CA TRP A 126 -7.98 -0.69 3.77
C TRP A 126 -9.43 -1.08 3.63
N TYR A 127 -9.84 -1.52 2.45
CA TYR A 127 -11.17 -2.04 2.18
C TYR A 127 -11.11 -3.52 1.82
N GLY A 128 -12.18 -4.27 2.06
CA GLY A 128 -12.21 -5.67 1.62
C GLY A 128 -13.59 -6.24 1.37
N THR A 129 -13.64 -7.26 0.53
CA THR A 129 -14.87 -7.94 0.10
C THR A 129 -14.62 -9.39 -0.31
N SER A 130 -15.64 -10.23 -0.13
CA SER A 130 -15.70 -11.58 -0.70
C SER A 130 -16.37 -11.63 -2.07
N GLN A 131 -16.84 -10.48 -2.59
CA GLN A 131 -17.59 -10.36 -3.84
C GLN A 131 -17.01 -9.24 -4.73
N PRO A 132 -15.72 -9.32 -5.13
CA PRO A 132 -15.08 -8.27 -5.92
C PRO A 132 -15.68 -8.18 -7.33
N LYS A 133 -15.64 -6.99 -7.92
CA LYS A 133 -15.95 -6.76 -9.35
C LYS A 133 -14.67 -6.48 -10.14
N VAL A 134 -14.67 -6.89 -11.42
CA VAL A 134 -13.54 -6.61 -12.35
C VAL A 134 -13.47 -5.12 -12.69
N ASP A 135 -14.61 -4.45 -12.70
CA ASP A 135 -14.79 -3.04 -13.02
C ASP A 135 -15.07 -2.17 -11.78
N GLU A 136 -14.63 -2.64 -10.60
CA GLU A 136 -14.83 -1.95 -9.32
C GLU A 136 -14.30 -0.50 -9.36
N LYS A 137 -15.15 0.47 -9.03
CA LYS A 137 -14.80 1.89 -8.97
C LYS A 137 -14.27 2.25 -7.59
N LEU A 138 -13.27 3.14 -7.54
CA LEU A 138 -12.75 3.62 -6.27
C LEU A 138 -13.86 4.36 -5.47
N ALA A 139 -14.64 5.19 -6.15
CA ALA A 139 -15.78 5.89 -5.56
C ALA A 139 -16.79 4.97 -4.87
N ASP A 140 -17.05 3.78 -5.42
CA ASP A 140 -17.98 2.80 -4.85
C ASP A 140 -17.37 2.13 -3.61
N VAL A 141 -16.10 1.73 -3.69
CA VAL A 141 -15.36 1.13 -2.55
C VAL A 141 -15.27 2.10 -1.38
N MET A 142 -15.06 3.40 -1.65
CA MET A 142 -14.98 4.44 -0.63
C MET A 142 -16.29 4.64 0.15
N GLN A 143 -17.43 4.16 -0.35
CA GLN A 143 -18.70 4.21 0.38
C GLN A 143 -18.84 3.10 1.42
N TRP A 144 -17.99 2.07 1.41
CA TRP A 144 -18.07 1.00 2.39
C TRP A 144 -17.66 1.49 3.78
N THR A 145 -18.44 1.07 4.77
CA THR A 145 -18.27 1.45 6.17
C THR A 145 -17.74 0.28 7.00
N SER A 146 -17.28 0.56 8.22
CA SER A 146 -16.65 -0.45 9.09
C SER A 146 -17.62 -1.49 9.64
N ASP A 147 -18.92 -1.21 9.64
CA ASP A 147 -20.00 -2.15 9.95
C ASP A 147 -20.44 -2.98 8.73
N CYS A 148 -19.79 -2.79 7.57
CA CYS A 148 -20.05 -3.50 6.31
C CYS A 148 -21.43 -3.24 5.70
N THR A 149 -22.09 -2.13 6.04
CA THR A 149 -23.43 -1.79 5.50
C THR A 149 -23.43 -0.68 4.46
N GLY A 150 -22.36 0.10 4.39
CA GLY A 150 -22.21 1.23 3.49
C GLY A 150 -22.07 0.85 2.02
N GLY A 151 -22.27 1.83 1.14
CA GLY A 151 -22.26 1.64 -0.31
C GLY A 151 -23.30 0.62 -0.76
N ASP A 152 -22.86 -0.39 -1.51
CA ASP A 152 -23.70 -1.48 -1.98
C ASP A 152 -23.71 -2.72 -1.06
N GLY A 153 -23.15 -2.59 0.15
CA GLY A 153 -23.16 -3.63 1.18
C GLY A 153 -22.34 -4.88 0.87
N ARG A 154 -21.53 -4.88 -0.21
CA ARG A 154 -20.67 -6.03 -0.57
C ARG A 154 -19.34 -6.05 0.19
N GLY A 155 -18.91 -4.94 0.75
CA GLY A 155 -17.59 -4.83 1.37
C GLY A 155 -17.61 -4.00 2.65
N CYS A 156 -16.43 -3.88 3.23
CA CYS A 156 -16.21 -3.21 4.51
C CYS A 156 -14.99 -2.29 4.41
N LEU A 157 -15.02 -1.19 5.16
CA LEU A 157 -13.81 -0.48 5.57
C LEU A 157 -13.15 -1.26 6.72
N LEU A 158 -11.98 -1.82 6.49
CA LEU A 158 -11.26 -2.69 7.43
C LEU A 158 -10.42 -1.89 8.42
N SER A 159 -9.77 -0.82 7.96
CA SER A 159 -9.04 0.11 8.81
C SER A 159 -8.70 1.40 8.07
N THR A 160 -8.32 2.40 8.84
CA THR A 160 -7.71 3.65 8.38
C THR A 160 -6.44 3.91 9.18
N ALA A 161 -5.40 4.45 8.54
CA ALA A 161 -4.14 4.78 9.19
C ALA A 161 -3.47 5.97 8.49
N PRO A 162 -2.60 6.75 9.16
CA PRO A 162 -1.70 7.65 8.44
C PRO A 162 -0.80 6.82 7.51
N PHE A 163 -0.39 7.39 6.38
CA PHE A 163 0.54 6.72 5.47
C PHE A 163 1.91 6.48 6.15
N ASP A 164 2.41 7.51 6.85
CA ASP A 164 3.59 7.44 7.71
C ASP A 164 3.18 7.47 9.17
N ASP A 165 3.57 6.45 9.93
CA ASP A 165 3.35 6.36 11.38
C ASP A 165 4.46 7.06 12.20
N GLY A 166 5.40 7.70 11.52
CA GLY A 166 6.53 8.40 12.10
C GLY A 166 7.82 7.60 12.12
N THR A 167 7.82 6.36 11.63
CA THR A 167 8.98 5.47 11.71
C THR A 167 9.59 5.13 10.35
N CYS A 168 8.80 5.10 9.28
CA CYS A 168 9.30 4.63 7.99
C CYS A 168 10.31 5.58 7.36
N VAL A 169 11.21 4.99 6.57
CA VAL A 169 12.28 5.69 5.87
C VAL A 169 12.82 4.81 4.75
N GLU A 170 12.98 5.38 3.56
CA GLU A 170 13.69 4.68 2.50
C GLU A 170 15.19 4.63 2.72
N LYS A 171 15.81 3.59 2.16
CA LYS A 171 17.26 3.55 2.02
C LYS A 171 17.69 4.57 0.98
N PHE A 172 18.59 5.48 1.34
CA PHE A 172 19.23 6.40 0.43
C PHE A 172 20.74 6.47 0.69
N ASN A 173 21.51 6.81 -0.35
CA ASN A 173 22.96 6.98 -0.23
C ASN A 173 23.38 8.46 -0.07
N ASP A 174 22.52 9.38 -0.51
CA ASP A 174 22.77 10.82 -0.46
C ASP A 174 21.67 11.50 0.38
N PRO A 175 22.04 12.21 1.47
CA PRO A 175 21.09 12.97 2.28
C PRO A 175 20.64 14.27 1.62
N ALA A 176 21.19 14.68 0.47
CA ALA A 176 20.81 15.91 -0.20
C ALA A 176 19.29 16.00 -0.45
N GLY A 177 18.69 17.13 -0.04
CA GLY A 177 17.26 17.38 -0.17
C GLY A 177 16.38 16.67 0.86
N ARG A 178 16.91 15.72 1.64
CA ARG A 178 16.13 14.97 2.63
C ARG A 178 15.80 15.84 3.85
N THR A 179 14.68 15.55 4.51
CA THR A 179 14.32 16.21 5.76
C THR A 179 15.28 15.83 6.89
N PRO A 180 15.51 16.71 7.89
CA PRO A 180 16.26 16.35 9.09
C PRO A 180 15.70 15.10 9.77
N GLU A 181 14.38 14.96 9.87
CA GLU A 181 13.70 13.80 10.42
C GLU A 181 14.00 12.54 9.61
N GLY A 182 13.94 12.61 8.27
CA GLY A 182 14.28 11.50 7.39
C GLY A 182 15.72 11.04 7.52
N ILE A 183 16.67 11.99 7.67
CA ILE A 183 18.08 11.68 7.95
C ILE A 183 18.24 10.94 9.27
N LEU A 184 17.55 11.39 10.34
CA LEU A 184 17.60 10.73 11.65
C LEU A 184 17.01 9.31 11.61
N ARG A 185 15.87 9.11 10.95
CA ARG A 185 15.26 7.78 10.78
C ARG A 185 16.19 6.83 10.01
N HIS A 186 16.82 7.33 8.93
CA HIS A 186 17.77 6.53 8.15
C HIS A 186 18.98 6.11 8.97
N GLN A 187 19.50 6.98 9.84
CA GLN A 187 20.60 6.62 10.75
C GLN A 187 20.22 5.50 11.73
N GLN A 188 18.96 5.46 12.17
CA GLN A 188 18.44 4.41 13.05
C GLN A 188 18.18 3.10 12.30
N THR A 189 17.82 3.18 11.01
CA THR A 189 17.50 2.04 10.15
C THR A 189 18.19 2.19 8.77
N PRO A 190 19.52 1.96 8.67
CA PRO A 190 20.28 2.24 7.45
C PRO A 190 19.87 1.44 6.21
N ASP A 191 19.26 0.28 6.42
CA ASP A 191 18.71 -0.55 5.34
C ASP A 191 17.29 -0.15 4.92
N GLY A 192 16.74 0.90 5.54
CA GLY A 192 15.38 1.37 5.37
C GLY A 192 14.37 0.60 6.22
N LEU A 193 13.24 1.24 6.45
CA LEU A 193 12.06 0.65 7.08
C LEU A 193 10.84 1.02 6.21
N PRO A 194 10.09 0.04 5.67
CA PRO A 194 8.90 0.34 4.88
C PRO A 194 7.85 1.05 5.73
N CYS A 195 7.03 1.87 5.10
CA CYS A 195 5.80 2.33 5.72
C CYS A 195 4.83 1.16 5.79
N ALA A 196 4.03 1.14 6.85
CA ALA A 196 3.17 0.03 7.13
C ALA A 196 1.88 0.47 7.83
N SER A 197 0.81 -0.25 7.55
CA SER A 197 -0.43 -0.16 8.29
C SER A 197 -1.09 -1.52 8.35
N THR A 198 -2.00 -1.69 9.31
CA THR A 198 -2.63 -2.98 9.58
C THR A 198 -4.13 -2.94 9.38
N PHE A 199 -4.71 -4.09 9.07
CA PHE A 199 -6.15 -4.31 9.05
C PHE A 199 -6.47 -5.69 9.61
N THR A 200 -7.70 -5.89 10.07
CA THR A 200 -8.18 -7.19 10.56
C THR A 200 -9.12 -7.81 9.54
N ILE A 201 -8.89 -9.08 9.19
CA ILE A 201 -9.79 -9.82 8.31
C ILE A 201 -11.10 -10.09 9.05
N PRO A 202 -12.28 -9.81 8.45
CA PRO A 202 -13.56 -10.09 9.10
C PRO A 202 -13.70 -11.58 9.48
N LYS A 203 -14.24 -11.84 10.68
CA LYS A 203 -14.34 -13.21 11.23
C LYS A 203 -15.31 -14.12 10.46
N ASN A 204 -16.22 -13.53 9.70
CA ASN A 204 -17.24 -14.22 8.90
C ASN A 204 -16.76 -14.59 7.48
N VAL A 205 -15.54 -14.23 7.09
CA VAL A 205 -14.98 -14.66 5.80
C VAL A 205 -14.81 -16.18 5.81
N LYS A 206 -15.23 -16.84 4.72
CA LYS A 206 -15.24 -18.30 4.62
C LYS A 206 -13.83 -18.85 4.34
N ALA A 207 -13.39 -19.85 5.09
CA ALA A 207 -12.18 -20.61 4.75
C ALA A 207 -12.33 -21.33 3.39
N GLY A 208 -11.23 -21.47 2.65
CA GLY A 208 -11.18 -22.01 1.30
C GLY A 208 -11.67 -21.05 0.21
N SER A 209 -11.88 -19.77 0.54
CA SER A 209 -12.25 -18.72 -0.42
C SER A 209 -11.13 -17.72 -0.64
N LEU A 210 -11.28 -16.86 -1.65
CA LEU A 210 -10.43 -15.69 -1.83
C LEU A 210 -11.14 -14.47 -1.22
N TYR A 211 -10.39 -13.67 -0.48
CA TYR A 211 -10.83 -12.39 0.04
C TYR A 211 -10.05 -11.27 -0.63
N THR A 212 -10.75 -10.38 -1.33
CA THR A 212 -10.11 -9.24 -2.00
C THR A 212 -9.94 -8.11 -1.02
N VAL A 213 -8.75 -7.50 -1.04
CA VAL A 213 -8.42 -6.30 -0.28
C VAL A 213 -7.97 -5.21 -1.26
N TYR A 214 -8.46 -4.00 -1.01
CA TYR A 214 -8.07 -2.79 -1.70
C TYR A 214 -7.33 -1.91 -0.71
N TRP A 215 -6.08 -1.57 -1.04
CA TRP A 215 -5.35 -0.49 -0.40
C TRP A 215 -5.63 0.78 -1.21
N ALA A 216 -6.10 1.83 -0.55
CA ALA A 216 -6.28 3.15 -1.15
C ALA A 216 -5.59 4.19 -0.26
N TRP A 217 -4.76 5.03 -0.86
CA TRP A 217 -4.08 6.10 -0.16
C TRP A 217 -4.55 7.44 -0.71
N ASP A 218 -5.16 8.24 0.14
CA ASP A 218 -5.50 9.62 -0.13
C ASP A 218 -4.32 10.52 0.26
N TYR A 219 -3.65 11.07 -0.75
CA TYR A 219 -2.57 12.04 -0.59
C TYR A 219 -3.04 13.47 -0.93
N SER A 220 -4.34 13.69 -1.14
CA SER A 220 -4.87 14.95 -1.68
C SER A 220 -4.62 16.16 -0.78
N GLU A 221 -4.59 15.98 0.54
CA GLU A 221 -4.40 17.06 1.52
C GLU A 221 -2.94 17.37 1.84
N HIS A 222 -1.98 16.82 1.08
CA HIS A 222 -0.56 16.94 1.40
C HIS A 222 -0.04 18.39 1.44
N LEU A 223 -0.62 19.33 0.67
CA LEU A 223 -0.29 20.76 0.72
C LEU A 223 -1.25 21.60 1.58
N GLY A 224 -2.24 20.97 2.21
CA GLY A 224 -3.27 21.65 3.00
C GLY A 224 -4.29 22.47 2.17
N PRO A 225 -5.15 23.24 2.86
CA PRO A 225 -6.31 23.90 2.27
C PRO A 225 -5.99 25.10 1.37
N GLU A 226 -4.75 25.60 1.40
CA GLU A 226 -4.31 26.76 0.60
C GLU A 226 -3.74 26.36 -0.77
N ASN A 227 -3.84 25.08 -1.16
CA ASN A 227 -3.35 24.58 -2.43
C ASN A 227 -4.09 25.26 -3.63
N PRO A 228 -3.39 26.06 -4.45
CA PRO A 228 -4.04 26.91 -5.46
C PRO A 228 -4.37 26.18 -6.77
N ASP A 229 -3.98 24.91 -6.96
CA ASP A 229 -4.25 24.17 -8.19
C ASP A 229 -5.32 23.06 -7.99
N PRO A 230 -6.54 23.23 -8.52
CA PRO A 230 -7.60 22.22 -8.43
C PRO A 230 -7.28 20.89 -9.16
N LYS A 231 -6.22 20.81 -9.98
CA LYS A 231 -5.71 19.53 -10.51
C LYS A 231 -4.82 18.78 -9.51
N VAL A 232 -4.28 19.47 -8.51
CA VAL A 232 -3.55 18.90 -7.36
C VAL A 232 -4.50 18.57 -6.20
N ALA A 233 -5.78 18.99 -6.28
CA ALA A 233 -6.76 18.81 -5.22
C ALA A 233 -7.21 17.35 -4.99
N LYS A 234 -6.88 16.41 -5.89
CA LYS A 234 -7.15 14.98 -5.69
C LYS A 234 -5.97 14.15 -6.20
N GLU A 235 -5.25 13.52 -5.28
CA GLU A 235 -4.15 12.61 -5.60
C GLU A 235 -4.28 11.35 -4.76
N TRP A 236 -4.59 10.25 -5.43
CA TRP A 236 -4.81 8.95 -4.80
C TRP A 236 -3.89 7.91 -5.40
N TYR A 237 -3.56 6.91 -4.59
CA TYR A 237 -2.90 5.70 -5.04
C TYR A 237 -3.71 4.49 -4.60
N SER A 238 -3.55 3.39 -5.33
CA SER A 238 -4.26 2.17 -4.97
C SER A 238 -3.49 0.91 -5.34
N SER A 239 -3.83 -0.18 -4.66
CA SER A 239 -3.32 -1.51 -4.96
C SER A 239 -4.37 -2.55 -4.63
N CYS A 240 -4.52 -3.56 -5.48
CA CYS A 240 -5.45 -4.65 -5.27
C CYS A 240 -4.70 -5.97 -5.02
N MET A 241 -5.13 -6.69 -3.99
CA MET A 241 -4.59 -7.99 -3.63
C MET A 241 -5.71 -8.97 -3.28
N ASP A 242 -5.37 -10.26 -3.30
CA ASP A 242 -6.24 -11.32 -2.81
C ASP A 242 -5.54 -12.11 -1.72
N ILE A 243 -6.30 -12.46 -0.69
CA ILE A 243 -5.86 -13.29 0.43
C ILE A 243 -6.52 -14.65 0.29
N GLU A 244 -5.72 -15.70 0.33
CA GLU A 244 -6.20 -17.08 0.39
C GLU A 244 -6.61 -17.41 1.83
N MET A 245 -7.90 -17.62 2.02
CA MET A 245 -8.46 -17.83 3.35
C MET A 245 -8.29 -19.28 3.78
N VAL A 246 -7.52 -19.52 4.83
CA VAL A 246 -7.29 -20.86 5.39
C VAL A 246 -8.11 -21.06 6.67
N ALA A 247 -8.45 -22.32 6.97
CA ALA A 247 -9.18 -22.61 8.20
C ALA A 247 -8.26 -22.50 9.42
N ARG A 248 -8.75 -21.82 10.46
CA ARG A 248 -8.04 -21.69 11.73
C ARG A 248 -7.88 -23.08 12.36
N GLY A 249 -6.65 -23.58 12.43
CA GLY A 249 -6.34 -24.90 13.01
C GLY A 249 -6.36 -26.09 12.04
N SER A 250 -6.65 -25.90 10.75
CA SER A 250 -6.45 -26.98 9.77
C SER A 250 -5.04 -26.87 9.17
N GLN A 251 -4.11 -27.72 9.61
CA GLN A 251 -3.32 -28.63 8.76
C GLN A 251 -2.05 -29.12 9.50
N ARG A 252 -1.71 -30.38 9.16
CA ARG A 252 -0.75 -31.29 9.78
C ARG A 252 0.63 -30.67 10.07
N LEU A 253 1.15 -30.98 11.26
CA LEU A 253 2.59 -31.14 11.50
C LEU A 253 3.16 -32.00 10.35
N VAL A 254 3.93 -31.39 9.45
CA VAL A 254 4.88 -32.14 8.63
C VAL A 254 5.92 -32.65 9.61
N ARG A 255 5.68 -33.83 10.20
CA ARG A 255 6.70 -34.57 10.93
C ARG A 255 7.79 -34.86 9.91
N SER A 256 8.92 -34.16 10.03
CA SER A 256 10.17 -34.56 9.38
C SER A 256 10.36 -36.05 9.63
N ALA A 257 10.28 -36.86 8.57
CA ALA A 257 10.68 -38.24 8.66
C ALA A 257 12.16 -38.22 9.06
N LYS A 258 12.45 -38.68 10.28
CA LYS A 258 13.82 -38.93 10.73
C LYS A 258 14.39 -39.97 9.77
N PHE A 259 15.34 -39.58 8.93
CA PHE A 259 16.30 -40.53 8.36
C PHE A 259 17.02 -41.17 9.56
N ARG A 260 16.81 -42.47 9.74
CA ARG A 260 17.68 -43.29 10.57
C ARG A 260 18.92 -43.58 9.73
N LEU A 261 20.08 -43.25 10.31
CA LEU A 261 21.39 -43.76 9.90
C LEU A 261 21.41 -45.29 9.93
#